data_AF-A0A537N5J6-F1
#
_entry.id   AF-A0A537N5J6-F1
#
_cell.length_a   1.000
_cell.length_b   1.000
_cell.length_c   1.000
_cell.angle_alpha   90.00
_cell.angle_beta   90.00
_cell.angle_gamma   90.00
#
_symmetry.space_group_name_H-M   'P 1'
#
loop_
_entity.id
_entity.type
_entity.pdbx_description
1 polymer ?
#
loop_
_entity_poly.entity_id
_entity_poly.type
_entity_poly.pdbx_seq_one_letter_code
_entity_poly.pdbx_strand_id
1 'polypeptide(L)' 'MDEKKFAPVTPGEMLKEEFLAEYGLSQNQLAKAIGISPNRIAEIVNNRRRITADT' A
#
# COMPACT_ATOMS: atom_id res chain seq x y z
N MET A 1 22.17 -14.44 -12.36
CA MET A 1 21.71 -13.59 -11.24
C MET A 1 20.22 -13.42 -11.42
N ASP A 2 19.40 -13.77 -10.42
CA ASP A 2 17.94 -13.64 -10.53
C ASP A 2 17.54 -12.18 -10.69
N GLU A 3 17.00 -11.86 -11.87
CA GLU A 3 16.58 -10.50 -12.27
C GLU A 3 15.53 -9.91 -11.30
N LYS A 4 14.76 -10.77 -10.62
CA LYS A 4 13.76 -10.38 -9.61
C LYS A 4 14.36 -9.84 -8.31
N LYS A 5 15.62 -10.17 -8.00
CA LYS A 5 16.22 -9.83 -6.69
C LYS A 5 16.38 -8.32 -6.46
N PHE A 6 16.39 -7.55 -7.55
CA PHE A 6 16.47 -6.09 -7.55
C PHE A 6 15.30 -5.43 -8.28
N ALA A 7 14.19 -6.16 -8.48
CA ALA A 7 13.00 -5.55 -9.06
C ALA A 7 12.52 -4.41 -8.14
N PRO A 8 12.19 -3.23 -8.70
CA PRO A 8 11.71 -2.11 -7.90
C PRO A 8 10.39 -2.47 -7.25
N VAL A 9 10.34 -2.38 -5.92
CA VAL A 9 9.12 -2.59 -5.15
C VAL A 9 8.32 -1.29 -5.11
N THR A 10 7.04 -1.37 -5.45
CA THR A 10 6.15 -0.22 -5.36
C THR A 10 5.67 0.00 -3.93
N PRO A 11 5.30 1.25 -3.55
CA PRO A 11 4.69 1.50 -2.26
C PRO A 11 3.40 0.70 -2.03
N GLY A 12 2.64 0.40 -3.08
CA GLY A 12 1.43 -0.42 -3.01
C GLY A 12 1.70 -1.86 -2.61
N GLU A 13 2.74 -2.46 -3.19
CA GLU A 13 3.19 -3.82 -2.85
C GLU A 13 3.72 -3.87 -1.41
N MET A 14 4.56 -2.91 -1.01
CA MET A 14 5.03 -2.80 0.38
C MET A 14 3.86 -2.69 1.36
N LEU A 15 2.90 -1.80 1.10
CA LEU A 15 1.74 -1.59 1.96
C LEU A 15 0.90 -2.86 2.10
N LYS A 16 0.75 -3.63 1.03
CA LYS A 16 -0.06 -4.85 1.01
C LYS A 16 0.58 -5.98 1.81
N GLU A 17 1.85 -6.26 1.55
CA GLU A 17 2.52 -7.44 2.12
C GLU A 17 3.07 -7.16 3.52
N GLU A 18 3.80 -6.05 3.69
CA GLU A 18 4.55 -5.77 4.94
C GLU A 18 3.70 -5.11 6.04
N PHE A 19 2.49 -4.64 5.70
CA PHE A 19 1.62 -3.96 6.67
C PHE A 19 0.23 -4.59 6.73
N LEU A 20 -0.52 -4.63 5.62
CA LEU A 20 -1.89 -5.14 5.67
C LEU A 20 -1.93 -6.65 5.97
N ALA A 21 -1.10 -7.45 5.31
CA ALA A 21 -1.02 -8.88 5.56
C ALA A 21 -0.35 -9.18 6.91
N GLU A 22 0.82 -8.60 7.19
CA GLU A 22 1.57 -8.83 8.44
C GLU A 22 0.76 -8.49 9.70
N TYR A 23 0.02 -7.39 9.70
CA TYR A 23 -0.81 -6.97 10.84
C TYR A 23 -2.27 -7.45 10.77
N GLY A 24 -2.65 -8.21 9.75
CA GLY A 24 -4.04 -8.67 9.56
C GLY A 24 -5.05 -7.52 9.42
N LEU A 25 -4.63 -6.39 8.84
CA LEU A 25 -5.46 -5.21 8.66
C LEU A 25 -6.18 -5.24 7.32
N SER A 26 -7.48 -4.91 7.34
CA SER A 26 -8.17 -4.53 6.12
C SER A 26 -7.80 -3.11 5.68
N GLN A 27 -7.90 -2.85 4.37
CA GLN A 27 -7.72 -1.50 3.81
C GLN A 27 -8.66 -0.47 4.46
N ASN A 28 -9.89 -0.87 4.79
CA ASN A 28 -10.87 -0.03 5.47
C ASN A 28 -10.42 0.35 6.89
N GLN A 29 -9.86 -0.60 7.64
CA GLN A 29 -9.34 -0.33 8.99
C GLN A 29 -8.19 0.67 8.93
N LEU A 30 -7.23 0.46 8.03
CA LEU A 30 -6.12 1.38 7.83
C LEU A 30 -6.61 2.78 7.43
N ALA A 31 -7.50 2.86 6.44
CA ALA A 31 -8.04 4.12 5.96
C ALA A 31 -8.76 4.91 7.07
N LYS A 32 -9.53 4.22 7.91
CA LYS A 32 -10.19 4.81 9.07
C LYS A 32 -9.19 5.30 10.12
N ALA A 33 -8.13 4.53 10.39
CA ALA A 33 -7.12 4.87 11.38
C ALA A 33 -6.34 6.15 11.01
N ILE A 34 -6.06 6.36 9.73
CA ILE A 34 -5.32 7.53 9.23
C ILE A 34 -6.21 8.63 8.65
N GLY A 35 -7.54 8.50 8.77
CA GLY A 35 -8.50 9.56 8.41
C GLY A 35 -8.66 9.82 6.90
N ILE A 36 -8.43 8.82 6.05
CA ILE A 36 -8.58 8.95 4.59
C ILE A 36 -9.67 8.02 4.03
N SER A 37 -10.08 8.28 2.79
CA SER A 37 -10.99 7.41 2.05
C SER A 37 -10.38 6.02 1.82
N PRO A 38 -11.12 4.91 2.01
CA PRO A 38 -10.66 3.57 1.65
C PRO A 38 -10.28 3.41 0.19
N ASN A 39 -10.93 4.13 -0.73
CA ASN A 39 -10.57 4.12 -2.15
C ASN A 39 -9.14 4.63 -2.36
N ARG A 40 -8.64 5.56 -1.52
CA ARG A 40 -7.26 6.04 -1.60
C ARG A 40 -6.26 4.93 -1.29
N ILE A 41 -6.51 4.15 -0.23
CA ILE A 41 -5.69 2.96 0.09
C ILE A 41 -5.77 1.93 -1.05
N ALA A 42 -6.97 1.65 -1.55
CA ALA A 42 -7.16 0.70 -2.65
C ALA A 42 -6.42 1.13 -3.92
N GLU A 43 -6.41 2.42 -4.26
CA GLU A 43 -5.66 2.95 -5.40
C GLU A 43 -4.14 2.83 -5.20
N ILE A 44 -3.64 3.06 -3.98
CA ILE A 44 -2.21 2.88 -3.65
C ILE A 44 -1.82 1.40 -3.76
N VAL A 45 -2.56 0.50 -3.11
CA VAL A 45 -2.30 -0.95 -3.12
C VAL A 45 -2.33 -1.52 -4.55
N ASN A 46 -3.19 -0.99 -5.42
CA ASN A 46 -3.29 -1.42 -6.81
C ASN A 46 -2.37 -0.62 -7.77
N ASN A 47 -1.44 0.18 -7.25
CA ASN A 47 -0.52 1.01 -8.04
C ASN A 47 -1.21 1.96 -9.04
N ARG A 48 -2.45 2.38 -8.74
CA ARG A 48 -3.24 3.35 -9.51
C ARG A 48 -3.08 4.78 -9.02
N ARG A 49 -2.45 4.99 -7.85
CA ARG A 49 -2.19 6.30 -7.25
C ARG A 49 -0.78 6.35 -6.66
N ARG A 50 -0.09 7.48 -6.84
CA ARG A 50 1.15 7.81 -6.12
C ARG A 50 0.84 8.40 -4.75
N ILE A 51 1.73 8.17 -3.80
CA ILE A 51 1.72 8.86 -2.49
C ILE A 51 2.29 10.27 -2.68
N THR A 52 1.59 11.29 -2.20
CA THR A 52 1.96 12.72 -2.30
C THR A 52 1.91 13.34 -0.92
N ALA A 53 2.77 14.32 -0.61
CA ALA A 53 2.92 14.94 0.72
C ALA A 53 1.70 15.69 1.27
N ASP A 54 0.68 15.99 0.44
CA ASP A 54 -0.66 16.40 0.90
C ASP A 54 -1.41 15.24 1.62
N THR A 55 -0.76 14.07 1.69
CA THR A 55 -1.09 12.90 2.50
C THR A 55 0.15 12.45 3.25
#